data_AF-A0A6B9KL07-F1
#
_entry.id   AF-A0A6B9KL07-F1
#
_cell.length_a   1.000
_cell.length_b   1.000
_cell.length_c   1.000
_cell.angle_alpha   90.00
_cell.angle_beta   90.00
_cell.angle_gamma   90.00
#
_symmetry.space_group_name_H-M   'P 1'
#
loop_
_entity.id
_entity.type
_entity.pdbx_description
1 polymer ?
#
loop_
_entity_poly.entity_id
_entity_poly.type
_entity_poly.pdbx_seq_one_letter_code
_entity_poly.pdbx_strand_id
1 'polypeptide(L)'
;LTHDRLPPDERDIRLKRVGRLPRATLFSCFHAQHLKEAEELFETLYTAKNFEDFMRLAEQARDIVNEGLFVYSLSVALLHRDDCRGVTVPPIQEIFPDRFIPAETINQAIKTDLARTGDEELEVIIEKTGNILDPEYKLAYFREDIGANAHHWHWHIVYPATWRPEIMGKVKDRKGELFYYMHQ
;
A
#
# COMPACT_ATOMS: atom_id res chain seq x y z
N LEU A 1 -12.33 9.90 -7.69
CA LEU A 1 -11.73 10.02 -6.34
C LEU A 1 -12.29 11.29 -5.71
N THR A 2 -12.84 11.22 -4.51
CA THR A 2 -13.31 12.41 -3.80
C THR A 2 -12.09 13.17 -3.25
N HIS A 3 -12.03 14.47 -3.53
CA HIS A 3 -11.00 15.34 -2.95
C HIS A 3 -11.39 15.84 -1.55
N ASP A 4 -12.65 15.62 -1.17
CA ASP A 4 -13.22 15.98 0.11
C ASP A 4 -12.56 15.17 1.23
N ARG A 5 -12.27 15.86 2.34
CA ARG A 5 -11.67 15.27 3.53
C ARG A 5 -12.52 15.60 4.73
N LEU A 6 -12.49 14.71 5.72
CA LEU A 6 -13.09 15.01 7.01
C LEU A 6 -12.46 16.28 7.62
N PRO A 7 -13.27 17.30 7.99
CA PRO A 7 -12.78 18.53 8.60
C PRO A 7 -11.97 18.29 9.88
N PRO A 8 -10.90 19.07 10.17
CA PRO A 8 -10.02 18.85 11.33
C PRO A 8 -10.71 18.82 12.70
N ASP A 9 -11.84 19.52 12.84
CA ASP A 9 -12.68 19.59 14.03
C ASP A 9 -13.52 18.33 14.27
N GLU A 10 -13.84 17.59 13.21
CA GLU A 10 -14.57 16.31 13.26
C GLU A 10 -13.63 15.09 13.45
N ARG A 11 -12.30 15.30 13.40
CA ARG A 11 -11.31 14.22 13.54
C ARG A 11 -11.13 13.81 14.99
N ASP A 12 -10.93 12.51 15.20
CA ASP A 12 -10.31 11.97 16.41
C ASP A 12 -9.01 12.74 16.67
N ILE A 13 -8.78 13.09 17.94
CA ILE A 13 -7.64 13.91 18.34
C ILE A 13 -6.31 13.32 17.87
N ARG A 14 -6.21 11.99 17.74
CA ARG A 14 -5.03 11.26 17.28
C ARG A 14 -4.77 11.43 15.78
N LEU A 15 -5.81 11.72 14.99
CA LEU A 15 -5.72 11.88 13.53
C LEU A 15 -5.62 13.35 13.09
N LYS A 16 -5.57 14.31 14.03
CA LYS A 16 -5.45 15.74 13.69
C LYS A 16 -4.15 16.11 12.98
N ARG A 17 -3.09 15.31 13.15
CA ARG A 17 -1.78 15.57 12.56
C ARG A 17 -1.66 15.08 11.12
N VAL A 18 -2.49 14.12 10.69
CA VAL A 18 -2.43 13.54 9.34
C VAL A 18 -3.36 14.27 8.36
N GLY A 19 -3.26 13.94 7.08
CA GLY A 19 -3.97 14.59 5.98
C GLY A 19 -3.20 15.77 5.38
N ARG A 20 -1.85 15.74 5.42
CA ARG A 20 -0.99 16.78 4.80
C ARG A 20 -0.76 16.48 3.33
N LEU A 21 -0.37 15.25 2.99
CA LEU A 21 -0.26 14.78 1.62
C LEU A 21 -1.64 14.84 0.94
N PRO A 22 -1.77 15.53 -0.21
CA PRO A 22 -3.06 15.60 -0.86
C PRO A 22 -3.62 14.23 -1.30
N ARG A 23 -4.93 14.08 -1.26
CA ARG A 23 -5.63 12.95 -1.88
C ARG A 23 -5.48 13.01 -3.40
N ALA A 24 -5.55 11.85 -4.06
CA ALA A 24 -5.39 11.71 -5.51
C ALA A 24 -4.03 12.22 -6.05
N THR A 25 -2.98 12.18 -5.23
CA THR A 25 -1.59 12.41 -5.65
C THR A 25 -0.73 11.18 -5.36
N LEU A 26 0.48 11.14 -5.90
CA LEU A 26 1.39 10.02 -5.70
C LEU A 26 1.98 10.03 -4.28
N PHE A 27 1.74 8.94 -3.56
CA PHE A 27 2.46 8.61 -2.33
C PHE A 27 3.76 7.86 -2.65
N SER A 28 4.80 8.13 -1.87
CA SER A 28 6.09 7.43 -1.99
C SER A 28 6.82 7.43 -0.65
N CYS A 29 7.25 6.26 -0.18
CA CYS A 29 8.07 6.14 1.03
C CYS A 29 9.46 6.78 0.87
N PHE A 30 9.89 7.11 -0.34
CA PHE A 30 11.16 7.78 -0.60
C PHE A 30 11.07 9.31 -0.49
N HIS A 31 9.87 9.86 -0.37
CA HIS A 31 9.69 11.29 -0.11
C HIS A 31 9.55 11.52 1.40
N ALA A 32 10.48 12.26 1.99
CA ALA A 32 10.61 12.39 3.45
C ALA A 32 9.30 12.84 4.14
N GLN A 33 8.57 13.79 3.54
CA GLN A 33 7.30 14.27 4.10
C GLN A 33 6.19 13.21 4.04
N HIS A 34 6.15 12.42 2.97
CA HIS A 34 5.16 11.34 2.82
C HIS A 34 5.45 10.24 3.83
N LEU A 35 6.71 9.82 3.93
CA LEU A 35 7.16 8.82 4.89
C LEU A 35 6.87 9.26 6.33
N LYS A 36 7.09 10.54 6.64
CA LYS A 36 6.82 11.05 7.99
C LYS A 36 5.34 11.00 8.35
N GLU A 37 4.45 11.30 7.41
CA GLU A 37 3.02 11.20 7.62
C GLU A 37 2.52 9.75 7.71
N ALA A 38 3.07 8.86 6.88
CA ALA A 38 2.82 7.44 6.97
C ALA A 38 3.24 6.86 8.34
N GLU A 39 4.39 7.28 8.85
CA GLU A 39 4.87 6.95 10.19
C GLU A 39 3.87 7.36 11.28
N GLU A 40 3.45 8.62 11.27
CA GLU A 40 2.46 9.11 12.24
C GLU A 40 1.14 8.33 12.18
N LEU A 41 0.68 7.96 10.98
CA LEU A 41 -0.55 7.19 10.83
C LEU A 41 -0.38 5.74 11.30
N PHE A 42 0.65 5.01 10.85
CA PHE A 42 0.77 3.60 11.23
C PHE A 42 1.00 3.42 12.73
N GLU A 43 1.69 4.36 13.38
CA GLU A 43 1.88 4.33 14.84
C GLU A 43 0.57 4.62 15.59
N THR A 44 -0.22 5.57 15.08
CA THR A 44 -1.54 5.87 15.63
C THR A 44 -2.47 4.67 15.54
N LEU A 45 -2.47 3.98 14.39
CA LEU A 45 -3.26 2.76 14.19
C LEU A 45 -2.72 1.60 15.05
N TYR A 46 -1.40 1.43 15.11
CA TYR A 46 -0.77 0.38 15.91
C TYR A 46 -1.06 0.52 17.40
N THR A 47 -1.09 1.75 17.92
CA THR A 47 -1.33 2.03 19.35
C THR A 47 -2.81 2.11 19.74
N ALA A 48 -3.73 1.83 18.81
CA ALA A 48 -5.16 1.76 19.11
C ALA A 48 -5.45 0.69 20.19
N LYS A 49 -6.39 1.00 21.08
CA LYS A 49 -6.58 0.24 22.34
C LYS A 49 -6.97 -1.21 22.13
N ASN A 50 -7.78 -1.47 21.10
CA ASN A 50 -8.31 -2.77 20.73
C ASN A 50 -8.76 -2.70 19.26
N PHE A 51 -9.23 -3.83 18.73
CA PHE A 51 -9.62 -3.95 17.34
C PHE A 51 -10.72 -2.96 16.93
N GLU A 52 -11.71 -2.71 17.80
CA GLU A 52 -12.79 -1.76 17.52
C GLU A 52 -12.26 -0.31 17.42
N ASP A 53 -11.39 0.10 18.34
CA ASP A 53 -10.73 1.42 18.28
C ASP A 53 -9.82 1.55 17.05
N PHE A 54 -9.13 0.47 16.68
CA PHE A 54 -8.33 0.38 15.46
C PHE A 54 -9.20 0.58 14.20
N MET A 55 -10.32 -0.15 14.11
CA MET A 55 -11.24 -0.05 12.97
C MET A 55 -11.85 1.34 12.85
N ARG A 56 -12.26 1.95 13.96
CA ARG A 56 -12.78 3.32 13.97
C ARG A 56 -11.74 4.35 13.51
N LEU A 57 -10.49 4.21 13.96
CA LEU A 57 -9.40 5.06 13.49
C LEU A 57 -9.09 4.83 12.01
N ALA A 58 -9.10 3.58 11.55
CA ALA A 58 -8.87 3.25 10.15
C ALA A 58 -9.97 3.80 9.23
N GLU A 59 -11.24 3.67 9.62
CA GLU A 59 -12.39 4.23 8.91
C GLU A 59 -12.23 5.74 8.75
N GLN A 60 -11.95 6.45 9.85
CA GLN A 60 -11.77 7.89 9.78
C GLN A 60 -10.52 8.30 8.99
N ALA A 61 -9.40 7.58 9.15
CA ALA A 61 -8.16 7.85 8.43
C ALA A 61 -8.33 7.71 6.90
N ARG A 62 -9.16 6.75 6.46
CA ARG A 62 -9.50 6.54 5.03
C ARG A 62 -10.10 7.79 4.37
N ASP A 63 -10.80 8.60 5.14
CA ASP A 63 -11.44 9.84 4.67
C ASP A 63 -10.56 11.09 4.85
N ILE A 64 -9.43 10.97 5.54
CA ILE A 64 -8.51 12.08 5.83
C ILE A 64 -7.28 12.06 4.93
N VAL A 65 -6.67 10.90 4.74
CA VAL A 65 -5.31 10.78 4.18
C VAL A 65 -5.32 10.34 2.71
N ASN A 66 -4.16 10.50 2.05
CA ASN A 66 -3.92 9.98 0.71
C ASN A 66 -4.12 8.44 0.64
N GLU A 67 -4.63 7.95 -0.48
CA GLU A 67 -5.00 6.56 -0.70
C GLU A 67 -3.80 5.60 -0.58
N GLY A 68 -2.67 5.95 -1.20
CA GLY A 68 -1.44 5.16 -1.12
C GLY A 68 -0.84 5.15 0.29
N LEU A 69 -0.90 6.30 0.96
CA LEU A 69 -0.44 6.46 2.34
C LEU A 69 -1.30 5.63 3.30
N PHE A 70 -2.63 5.64 3.10
CA PHE A 70 -3.58 4.86 3.88
C PHE A 70 -3.28 3.38 3.78
N VAL A 71 -3.20 2.83 2.56
CA VAL A 71 -2.93 1.40 2.34
C VAL A 71 -1.61 0.99 2.98
N TYR A 72 -0.53 1.75 2.74
CA TYR A 72 0.76 1.47 3.36
C TYR A 72 0.67 1.42 4.90
N SER A 73 0.09 2.46 5.51
CA SER A 73 0.06 2.60 6.96
C SER A 73 -0.85 1.57 7.63
N LEU A 74 -2.00 1.28 7.01
CA LEU A 74 -2.93 0.26 7.45
C LEU A 74 -2.31 -1.14 7.36
N SER A 75 -1.63 -1.46 6.25
CA SER A 75 -0.95 -2.75 6.09
C SER A 75 0.15 -2.96 7.11
N VAL A 76 0.94 -1.93 7.43
CA VAL A 76 1.94 -1.99 8.52
C VAL A 76 1.23 -2.24 9.85
N ALA A 77 0.21 -1.45 10.20
CA ALA A 77 -0.49 -1.61 11.47
C ALA A 77 -1.12 -3.01 11.64
N LEU A 78 -1.86 -3.48 10.63
CA LEU A 78 -2.49 -4.80 10.62
C LEU A 78 -1.48 -5.93 10.83
N LEU A 79 -0.34 -5.85 10.13
CA LEU A 79 0.67 -6.91 10.16
C LEU A 79 1.33 -7.06 11.54
N HIS A 80 1.46 -5.97 12.30
CA HIS A 80 2.19 -5.98 13.57
C HIS A 80 1.29 -6.01 14.80
N ARG A 81 -0.02 -5.73 14.68
CA ARG A 81 -0.96 -5.81 15.81
C ARG A 81 -1.34 -7.25 16.15
N ASP A 82 -1.28 -7.60 17.43
CA ASP A 82 -1.60 -8.97 17.89
C ASP A 82 -3.08 -9.34 17.70
N ASP A 83 -4.00 -8.38 17.86
CA ASP A 83 -5.44 -8.59 17.67
C ASP A 83 -5.85 -8.61 16.18
N CYS A 84 -4.92 -8.38 15.26
CA CYS A 84 -5.12 -8.53 13.81
C CYS A 84 -4.53 -9.83 13.25
N ARG A 85 -3.96 -10.71 14.08
CA ARG A 85 -3.42 -12.00 13.62
C ARG A 85 -4.53 -12.87 13.00
N GLY A 86 -4.28 -13.36 11.80
CA GLY A 86 -5.24 -14.17 11.04
C GLY A 86 -6.23 -13.35 10.21
N VAL A 87 -6.21 -12.02 10.31
CA VAL A 87 -6.94 -11.15 9.38
C VAL A 87 -6.30 -11.27 7.99
N THR A 88 -7.12 -11.61 7.00
CA THR A 88 -6.70 -11.65 5.60
C THR A 88 -7.08 -10.34 4.93
N VAL A 89 -6.13 -9.72 4.25
CA VAL A 89 -6.35 -8.52 3.43
C VAL A 89 -6.20 -8.87 1.95
N PRO A 90 -6.84 -8.10 1.05
CA PRO A 90 -6.62 -8.26 -0.38
C PRO A 90 -5.12 -8.12 -0.74
N PRO A 91 -4.64 -8.90 -1.71
CA PRO A 91 -3.30 -8.72 -2.27
C PRO A 91 -3.08 -7.30 -2.80
N ILE A 92 -1.86 -6.77 -2.70
CA ILE A 92 -1.57 -5.38 -3.07
C ILE A 92 -1.82 -5.09 -4.56
N GLN A 93 -1.67 -6.10 -5.42
CA GLN A 93 -1.95 -6.01 -6.84
C GLN A 93 -3.45 -5.87 -7.16
N GLU A 94 -4.34 -6.30 -6.27
CA GLU A 94 -5.79 -6.07 -6.41
C GLU A 94 -6.18 -4.67 -5.91
N ILE A 95 -5.40 -4.12 -4.97
CA ILE A 95 -5.61 -2.76 -4.43
C ILE A 95 -5.09 -1.69 -5.39
N PHE A 96 -3.90 -1.90 -5.98
CA PHE A 96 -3.24 -0.97 -6.90
C PHE A 96 -2.85 -1.65 -8.22
N PRO A 97 -3.81 -2.11 -9.03
CA PRO A 97 -3.52 -2.81 -10.29
C PRO A 97 -2.68 -1.97 -11.26
N ASP A 98 -2.81 -0.64 -11.20
CA ASP A 98 -2.04 0.34 -11.97
C ASP A 98 -0.52 0.31 -11.72
N ARG A 99 -0.07 -0.37 -10.66
CA ARG A 99 1.35 -0.54 -10.34
C ARG A 99 1.94 -1.87 -10.80
N PHE A 100 1.09 -2.82 -11.20
CA PHE A 100 1.47 -4.18 -11.57
C PHE A 100 1.12 -4.52 -13.01
N ILE A 101 0.16 -3.80 -13.61
CA ILE A 101 -0.35 -4.06 -14.95
C ILE A 101 -0.03 -2.86 -15.86
N PRO A 102 0.46 -3.10 -17.09
CA PRO A 102 0.71 -2.03 -18.06
C PRO A 102 -0.53 -1.16 -18.31
N ALA A 103 -0.30 0.14 -18.50
CA ALA A 103 -1.36 1.10 -18.71
C ALA A 103 -2.19 0.80 -19.97
N GLU A 104 -1.56 0.26 -21.01
CA GLU A 104 -2.20 -0.18 -22.25
C GLU A 104 -3.23 -1.27 -21.98
N THR A 105 -2.87 -2.28 -21.18
CA THR A 105 -3.78 -3.37 -20.78
C THR A 105 -4.93 -2.84 -19.92
N ILE A 106 -4.67 -1.95 -18.97
CA ILE A 106 -5.74 -1.34 -18.13
C ILE A 106 -6.70 -0.53 -18.99
N ASN A 107 -6.17 0.31 -19.89
CA ASN A 107 -6.99 1.09 -20.81
C ASN A 107 -7.81 0.21 -21.75
N GLN A 108 -7.25 -0.92 -22.20
CA GLN A 108 -7.96 -1.90 -23.01
C GLN A 108 -9.12 -2.53 -22.22
N ALA A 109 -8.88 -2.93 -20.97
CA ALA A 109 -9.91 -3.48 -20.09
C ALA A 109 -11.06 -2.49 -19.86
N ILE A 110 -10.75 -1.22 -19.56
CA ILE A 110 -11.76 -0.17 -19.40
C ILE A 110 -12.57 0.03 -20.68
N LYS A 111 -11.92 0.08 -21.85
CA LYS A 111 -12.62 0.23 -23.13
C LYS A 111 -13.52 -0.96 -23.44
N THR A 112 -13.06 -2.17 -23.18
CA THR A 112 -13.83 -3.40 -23.39
C THR A 112 -15.04 -3.44 -22.47
N ASP A 113 -14.89 -3.06 -21.20
CA ASP A 113 -16.00 -2.96 -20.24
C ASP A 113 -17.06 -1.93 -20.68
N LEU A 114 -16.62 -0.73 -21.08
CA LEU A 114 -17.52 0.33 -21.56
C LEU A 114 -18.27 -0.03 -22.85
N ALA A 115 -17.70 -0.90 -23.69
CA ALA A 115 -18.31 -1.36 -24.94
C ALA A 115 -19.23 -2.58 -24.75
N ARG A 116 -19.24 -3.18 -23.55
CA ARG A 116 -19.98 -4.42 -23.27
C ARG A 116 -21.49 -4.16 -23.25
N THR A 117 -22.26 -5.07 -23.83
CA THR A 117 -23.73 -4.98 -23.94
C THR A 117 -24.48 -5.96 -23.03
N GLY A 118 -23.77 -6.88 -22.38
CA GLY A 118 -24.34 -7.90 -21.49
C GLY A 118 -23.48 -8.08 -20.25
N ASP A 119 -23.81 -9.07 -19.42
CA ASP A 119 -23.13 -9.30 -18.13
C ASP A 119 -22.04 -10.39 -18.14
N GLU A 120 -21.54 -10.75 -19.33
CA GLU A 120 -20.49 -11.76 -19.49
C GLU A 120 -19.16 -11.34 -18.84
N GLU A 121 -18.41 -12.31 -18.32
CA GLU A 121 -17.07 -12.11 -17.79
C GLU A 121 -16.11 -11.65 -18.90
N LEU A 122 -15.31 -10.63 -18.59
CA LEU A 122 -14.31 -10.09 -19.50
C LEU A 122 -12.92 -10.56 -19.08
N GLU A 123 -12.25 -11.25 -19.99
CA GLU A 123 -10.84 -11.61 -19.84
C GLU A 123 -9.99 -10.72 -20.75
N VAL A 124 -9.03 -10.00 -20.17
CA VAL A 124 -8.05 -9.20 -20.90
C VAL A 124 -6.66 -9.74 -20.60
N ILE A 125 -5.98 -10.20 -21.65
CA ILE A 125 -4.62 -10.73 -21.55
C ILE A 125 -3.65 -9.58 -21.32
N ILE A 126 -2.81 -9.70 -20.29
CA ILE A 126 -1.77 -8.72 -19.99
C ILE A 126 -0.74 -8.69 -21.12
N GLU A 127 -0.49 -7.49 -21.65
CA GLU A 127 0.52 -7.28 -22.69
C GLU A 127 1.94 -7.34 -22.10
N LYS A 128 2.87 -7.94 -22.83
CA LYS A 128 4.29 -7.94 -22.45
C LYS A 128 4.92 -6.62 -22.86
N THR A 129 5.64 -5.99 -21.95
CA THR A 129 6.36 -4.72 -22.19
C THR A 129 7.74 -4.93 -22.85
N GLY A 130 8.31 -6.13 -22.71
CA GLY A 130 9.66 -6.45 -23.14
C GLY A 130 9.84 -6.26 -24.65
N ASN A 131 10.83 -5.45 -25.04
CA ASN A 131 11.13 -5.16 -26.44
C ASN A 131 12.62 -5.31 -26.72
N ILE A 132 12.98 -5.59 -27.98
CA ILE A 132 14.37 -5.87 -28.39
C ILE A 132 15.35 -4.69 -28.23
N LEU A 133 14.85 -3.48 -27.93
CA LEU A 133 15.68 -2.31 -27.68
C LEU A 133 16.19 -2.26 -26.23
N ASP A 134 15.49 -2.91 -25.29
CA ASP A 134 15.97 -3.12 -23.93
C ASP A 134 16.86 -4.38 -23.91
N PRO A 135 18.18 -4.28 -23.68
CA PRO A 135 19.06 -5.46 -23.62
C PRO A 135 18.62 -6.49 -22.55
N GLU A 136 17.87 -6.05 -21.54
CA GLU A 136 17.39 -6.87 -20.43
C GLU A 136 15.97 -7.44 -20.64
N TYR A 137 15.35 -7.23 -21.81
CA TYR A 137 13.95 -7.61 -22.05
C TYR A 137 13.65 -9.10 -21.85
N LYS A 138 14.68 -9.96 -21.99
CA LYS A 138 14.57 -11.40 -21.75
C LYS A 138 14.22 -11.73 -20.29
N LEU A 139 14.47 -10.81 -19.36
CA LEU A 139 14.15 -10.93 -17.94
C LEU A 139 12.84 -10.25 -17.55
N ALA A 140 12.10 -9.65 -18.50
CA ALA A 140 10.85 -8.94 -18.21
C ALA A 140 9.83 -9.83 -17.49
N TYR A 141 9.73 -11.11 -17.87
CA TYR A 141 8.82 -12.07 -17.22
C TYR A 141 9.07 -12.21 -15.71
N PHE A 142 10.30 -11.98 -15.24
CA PHE A 142 10.67 -12.04 -13.82
C PHE A 142 10.57 -10.66 -13.17
N ARG A 143 11.09 -9.63 -13.83
CA ARG A 143 11.12 -8.25 -13.31
C ARG A 143 9.72 -7.64 -13.16
N GLU A 144 8.77 -8.11 -13.95
CA GLU A 144 7.37 -7.67 -13.94
C GLU A 144 6.43 -8.73 -13.39
N ASP A 145 6.95 -9.84 -12.86
CA ASP A 145 6.12 -10.83 -12.19
C ASP A 145 5.39 -10.19 -11.01
N ILE A 146 4.08 -10.41 -10.95
CA ILE A 146 3.19 -9.83 -9.92
C ILE A 146 3.61 -10.32 -8.54
N GLY A 147 3.92 -11.62 -8.41
CA GLY A 147 4.31 -12.23 -7.14
C GLY A 147 5.66 -11.71 -6.62
N ALA A 148 6.66 -11.59 -7.49
CA ALA A 148 7.97 -11.06 -7.15
C ALA A 148 7.89 -9.61 -6.66
N ASN A 149 7.14 -8.75 -7.38
CA ASN A 149 6.94 -7.36 -7.00
C ASN A 149 6.11 -7.22 -5.71
N ALA A 150 5.06 -8.03 -5.56
CA ALA A 150 4.24 -8.04 -4.34
C ALA A 150 5.03 -8.54 -3.12
N HIS A 151 5.91 -9.54 -3.31
CA HIS A 151 6.81 -10.03 -2.26
C HIS A 151 7.76 -8.93 -1.79
N HIS A 152 8.38 -8.19 -2.71
CA HIS A 152 9.25 -7.07 -2.37
C HIS A 152 8.49 -5.98 -1.60
N TRP A 153 7.27 -5.62 -2.02
CA TRP A 153 6.41 -4.71 -1.26
C TRP A 153 6.09 -5.24 0.14
N HIS A 154 5.77 -6.54 0.26
CA HIS A 154 5.48 -7.17 1.54
C HIS A 154 6.67 -7.10 2.50
N TRP A 155 7.89 -7.31 2.01
CA TRP A 155 9.10 -7.18 2.81
C TRP A 155 9.23 -5.77 3.44
N HIS A 156 8.91 -4.71 2.69
CA HIS A 156 8.97 -3.32 3.17
C HIS A 156 7.92 -2.98 4.24
N ILE A 157 6.79 -3.70 4.30
CA ILE A 157 5.81 -3.52 5.40
C ILE A 157 6.14 -4.40 6.62
N VAL A 158 6.85 -5.53 6.43
CA VAL A 158 7.39 -6.33 7.55
C VAL A 158 8.52 -5.56 8.26
N TYR A 159 9.36 -4.86 7.50
CA TYR A 159 10.51 -4.08 7.98
C TYR A 159 10.45 -2.62 7.49
N PRO A 160 9.49 -1.81 7.97
CA PRO A 160 9.41 -0.41 7.55
C PRO A 160 10.64 0.37 8.02
N ALA A 161 11.11 1.31 7.19
CA ALA A 161 12.33 2.09 7.44
C ALA A 161 12.27 2.93 8.72
N THR A 162 11.08 3.38 9.12
CA THR A 162 10.84 4.24 10.30
C THR A 162 10.41 3.46 11.54
N TRP A 163 10.74 2.16 11.64
CA TRP A 163 10.36 1.33 12.79
C TRP A 163 10.94 1.83 14.12
N ARG A 164 10.06 2.21 15.06
CA ARG A 164 10.40 2.62 16.43
C ARG A 164 10.01 1.57 17.47
N PRO A 165 10.97 0.79 18.03
CA PRO A 165 10.67 -0.27 19.00
C PRO A 165 9.89 0.20 20.24
N GLU A 166 10.12 1.43 20.68
CA GLU A 166 9.47 2.06 21.83
C GLU A 166 7.96 2.27 21.65
N ILE A 167 7.50 2.45 20.41
CA ILE A 167 6.07 2.58 20.07
C ILE A 167 5.52 1.23 19.61
N MET A 168 6.28 0.53 18.77
CA MET A 168 5.86 -0.72 18.14
C MET A 168 6.03 -1.94 19.06
N GLY A 169 6.43 -1.76 20.32
CA GLY A 169 6.52 -2.81 21.35
C GLY A 169 7.51 -3.95 21.07
N LYS A 170 8.28 -3.88 19.99
CA LYS A 170 9.17 -4.96 19.55
C LYS A 170 10.44 -4.44 18.90
N VAL A 171 11.58 -4.91 19.41
CA VAL A 171 12.86 -4.77 18.72
C VAL A 171 12.89 -5.76 17.57
N LYS A 172 13.10 -5.29 16.35
CA LYS A 172 13.43 -6.19 15.22
C LYS A 172 14.90 -6.53 15.35
N ASP A 173 15.20 -7.75 15.76
CA ASP A 173 16.56 -8.26 15.83
C ASP A 173 17.10 -8.57 14.43
N ARG A 174 18.43 -8.61 14.27
CA ARG A 174 19.14 -8.99 13.03
C ARG A 174 18.73 -8.20 11.78
N LYS A 175 18.24 -6.96 11.91
CA LYS A 175 17.79 -6.12 10.78
C LYS A 175 18.78 -6.07 9.62
N GLY A 176 20.06 -5.81 9.92
CA GLY A 176 21.11 -5.68 8.90
C GLY A 176 21.42 -7.01 8.20
N GLU A 177 21.43 -8.11 8.95
CA GLU A 177 21.64 -9.45 8.39
C GLU A 177 20.47 -9.87 7.49
N LEU A 178 19.22 -9.67 7.94
CA LEU A 178 18.03 -10.00 7.17
C LEU A 178 17.87 -9.08 5.94
N PHE A 179 18.33 -7.84 6.02
CA PHE A 179 18.44 -6.95 4.88
C PHE A 179 19.40 -7.53 3.84
N TYR A 180 20.62 -7.87 4.24
CA TYR A 180 21.61 -8.47 3.35
C TYR A 180 21.10 -9.79 2.75
N TYR A 181 20.52 -10.66 3.57
CA TYR A 181 20.02 -11.96 3.14
C TYR A 181 18.93 -11.87 2.05
N MET A 182 18.04 -10.87 2.13
CA MET A 182 16.99 -10.68 1.13
C MET A 182 17.53 -10.16 -0.22
N HIS A 183 18.60 -9.33 -0.19
CA HIS A 183 19.05 -8.57 -1.35
C HIS A 183 20.33 -9.11 -2.04
N GLN A 184 20.98 -10.14 -1.47
CA GLN A 184 22.21 -10.73 -2.05
C GLN A 184 21.96 -11.61 -3.27
#